data_AF-A0ABD5XN76-F1
#
_entry.id   AF-A0ABD5XN76-F1
#
_cell.length_a   1.000
_cell.length_b   1.000
_cell.length_c   1.000
_cell.angle_alpha   90.00
_cell.angle_beta   90.00
_cell.angle_gamma   90.00
#
_symmetry.space_group_name_H-M   'P 1'
#
loop_
_entity.id
_entity.type
_entity.pdbx_description
1 polymer ?
#
loop_
_entity_poly.entity_id
_entity_poly.type
_entity_poly.pdbx_seq_one_letter_code
_entity_poly.pdbx_strand_id
1 'polypeptide(L)'
;MPSLDAVAARLLPDREPTWTGVAVAVLALVWLPVQILQTSPPWGWVGVGFASVWLALGPLARSDLGHRIDARSARVGVAGRVVAIAAVAVVLWTGVATVEAARDPLLGLSVGVFAAVPPFVCLHVAVAGRPERWTAA
;
A
#
# COMPACT_ATOMS: atom_id res chain seq x y z
N MET A 1 25.91 0.82 -9.20
CA MET A 1 24.47 0.58 -8.93
C MET A 1 24.37 -0.19 -7.64
N PRO A 2 23.49 0.17 -6.69
CA PRO A 2 23.26 -0.63 -5.50
C PRO A 2 22.74 -2.03 -5.88
N SER A 3 23.16 -3.07 -5.16
CA SER A 3 22.61 -4.42 -5.34
C SER A 3 21.13 -4.47 -4.94
N LEU A 4 20.36 -5.37 -5.55
CA LEU A 4 18.93 -5.56 -5.22
C LEU A 4 18.73 -5.81 -3.71
N ASP A 5 19.66 -6.50 -3.07
CA ASP A 5 19.65 -6.76 -1.62
C ASP A 5 19.77 -5.48 -0.79
N ALA A 6 20.62 -4.54 -1.21
CA ALA A 6 20.80 -3.26 -0.51
C ALA A 6 19.59 -2.34 -0.64
N VAL A 7 18.87 -2.43 -1.77
CA VAL A 7 17.61 -1.71 -2.01
C VAL A 7 16.48 -2.36 -1.20
N ALA A 8 16.40 -3.69 -1.22
CA ALA A 8 15.43 -4.47 -0.46
C ALA A 8 15.57 -4.21 1.05
N ALA A 9 16.78 -4.29 1.61
CA ALA A 9 17.05 -4.02 3.03
C ALA A 9 16.67 -2.60 3.47
N ARG A 10 16.54 -1.65 2.53
CA ARG A 10 16.17 -0.26 2.82
C ARG A 10 14.67 0.01 2.74
N LEU A 11 13.93 -0.81 2.01
CA LEU A 11 12.52 -0.61 1.63
C LEU A 11 11.59 -1.62 2.30
N LEU A 12 12.08 -2.83 2.53
CA LEU A 12 11.30 -3.91 3.10
C LEU A 12 11.37 -3.86 4.63
N PRO A 13 10.24 -4.06 5.32
CA PRO A 13 10.22 -4.32 6.75
C PRO A 13 11.07 -5.55 7.12
N ASP A 14 11.72 -5.51 8.28
CA ASP A 14 12.49 -6.63 8.87
C ASP A 14 11.62 -7.81 9.36
N ARG A 15 10.39 -7.94 8.85
CA ARG A 15 9.42 -8.99 9.23
C ARG A 15 9.00 -9.81 8.03
N GLU A 16 8.65 -11.07 8.27
CA GLU A 16 8.14 -11.95 7.24
C GLU A 16 6.82 -11.43 6.65
N PRO A 17 6.56 -11.66 5.34
CA PRO A 17 5.29 -11.31 4.74
C PRO A 17 4.14 -12.12 5.36
N THR A 18 2.92 -11.57 5.26
CA THR A 18 1.71 -12.20 5.82
C THR A 18 0.78 -12.65 4.71
N TRP A 19 0.02 -13.73 4.95
CA TRP A 19 -0.99 -14.21 3.99
C TRP A 19 -2.04 -13.14 3.65
N THR A 20 -2.39 -12.30 4.63
CA THR A 20 -3.30 -11.18 4.42
C THR A 20 -2.72 -10.15 3.44
N GLY A 21 -1.42 -9.84 3.53
CA GLY A 21 -0.75 -8.93 2.58
C GLY A 21 -0.76 -9.48 1.16
N VAL A 22 -0.54 -10.79 0.99
CA VAL A 22 -0.63 -11.46 -0.31
C VAL A 22 -2.06 -11.44 -0.85
N ALA A 23 -3.05 -11.74 -0.02
CA ALA A 23 -4.46 -11.68 -0.43
C ALA A 23 -4.87 -10.27 -0.88
N VAL A 24 -4.42 -9.22 -0.18
CA VAL A 24 -4.65 -7.83 -0.56
C VAL A 24 -3.96 -7.48 -1.88
N ALA A 25 -2.73 -7.95 -2.10
CA ALA A 25 -2.04 -7.72 -3.38
C ALA A 25 -2.74 -8.42 -4.56
N VAL A 26 -3.21 -9.65 -4.37
CA VAL A 26 -4.00 -10.37 -5.38
C VAL A 26 -5.31 -9.65 -5.65
N LEU A 27 -6.01 -9.22 -4.60
CA LEU A 27 -7.26 -8.46 -4.75
C LEU A 27 -7.01 -7.14 -5.50
N ALA A 28 -5.94 -6.43 -5.18
CA ALA A 28 -5.55 -5.20 -5.88
C ALA A 28 -5.25 -5.47 -7.37
N LEU A 29 -4.56 -6.56 -7.71
CA LEU A 29 -4.28 -6.94 -9.10
C LEU A 29 -5.56 -7.21 -9.90
N VAL A 30 -6.58 -7.81 -9.29
CA VAL A 30 -7.87 -8.08 -9.95
C VAL A 30 -8.73 -6.82 -10.04
N TRP A 31 -8.70 -5.99 -9.00
CA TRP A 31 -9.55 -4.80 -8.89
C TRP A 31 -9.07 -3.63 -9.76
N LEU A 32 -7.75 -3.40 -9.84
CA LEU A 32 -7.17 -2.26 -10.55
C LEU A 32 -7.54 -2.19 -12.05
N PRO A 33 -7.48 -3.29 -12.84
CA PRO A 33 -7.89 -3.25 -14.24
C PRO A 33 -9.34 -2.79 -14.42
N VAL A 34 -10.25 -3.29 -13.57
CA VAL A 34 -11.66 -2.90 -13.59
C VAL A 34 -11.80 -1.40 -13.35
N GLN A 35 -11.12 -0.87 -12.33
CA GLN A 35 -11.16 0.55 -12.02
C GLN A 35 -10.56 1.43 -13.12
N ILE A 36 -9.42 1.04 -13.69
CA ILE A 36 -8.76 1.79 -14.76
C ILE A 36 -9.67 1.87 -15.99
N LEU A 37 -10.33 0.76 -16.35
CA LEU A 37 -11.25 0.70 -17.48
C LEU A 37 -12.51 1.56 -17.26
N GLN A 38 -13.04 1.59 -16.03
CA GLN A 38 -14.26 2.35 -15.72
C GLN A 38 -14.03 3.85 -15.54
N THR A 39 -12.86 4.26 -15.04
CA THR A 39 -12.64 5.64 -14.60
C THR A 39 -11.65 6.43 -15.44
N SER A 40 -10.84 5.77 -16.28
CA SER A 40 -9.78 6.39 -17.08
C SER A 40 -8.96 7.44 -16.29
N PRO A 41 -8.29 7.01 -15.20
CA PRO A 41 -7.70 7.94 -14.25
C PRO A 41 -6.57 8.76 -14.88
N PRO A 42 -6.37 10.02 -14.44
CA PRO A 42 -5.30 10.86 -14.95
C PRO A 42 -3.94 10.28 -14.57
N TRP A 43 -3.22 9.73 -15.57
CA TRP A 43 -1.95 9.02 -15.38
C TRP A 43 -0.87 9.83 -14.66
N GLY A 44 -0.89 11.16 -14.78
CA GLY A 44 0.00 12.04 -14.02
C GLY A 44 -0.17 11.84 -12.51
N TRP A 45 -1.41 11.84 -12.01
CA TRP A 45 -1.72 11.62 -10.60
C TRP A 45 -1.52 10.17 -10.16
N VAL A 46 -1.74 9.21 -11.06
CA VAL A 46 -1.40 7.79 -10.82
C VAL A 46 0.09 7.63 -10.54
N GLY A 47 0.95 8.26 -11.36
CA GLY A 47 2.39 8.26 -11.15
C GLY A 47 2.80 8.88 -9.82
N VAL A 48 2.18 10.01 -9.44
CA VAL A 48 2.44 10.68 -8.15
C VAL A 48 2.04 9.76 -6.98
N GLY A 49 0.86 9.15 -7.02
CA GLY A 49 0.39 8.24 -5.99
C GLY A 49 1.32 7.04 -5.83
N PHE A 50 1.69 6.41 -6.94
CA PHE A 50 2.62 5.29 -6.96
C PHE A 50 3.99 5.66 -6.38
N ALA A 51 4.58 6.76 -6.85
CA ALA A 51 5.88 7.21 -6.38
C ALA A 51 5.86 7.60 -4.90
N SER A 52 4.78 8.23 -4.43
CA SER A 52 4.65 8.64 -3.03
C SER A 52 4.74 7.46 -2.06
N VAL A 53 4.17 6.30 -2.42
CA VAL A 53 4.26 5.08 -1.60
C VAL A 53 5.71 4.60 -1.52
N TRP A 54 6.39 4.46 -2.65
CA TRP A 54 7.79 4.00 -2.67
C TRP A 54 8.75 4.97 -1.97
N LEU A 55 8.52 6.28 -2.11
CA LEU A 55 9.30 7.31 -1.41
C LEU A 55 9.02 7.31 0.08
N ALA A 56 7.79 7.02 0.50
CA ALA A 56 7.42 6.98 1.92
C ALA A 56 7.89 5.70 2.60
N LEU A 57 7.88 4.55 1.92
CA LEU A 57 8.22 3.25 2.49
C LEU A 57 9.62 3.21 3.12
N GLY A 58 10.64 3.76 2.45
CA GLY A 58 12.02 3.74 2.94
C GLY A 58 12.21 4.49 4.26
N PRO A 59 11.83 5.78 4.35
CA PRO A 59 11.88 6.54 5.60
C PRO A 59 10.92 6.01 6.67
N LEU A 60 9.69 5.60 6.29
CA LEU A 60 8.70 5.09 7.25
C LEU A 60 9.19 3.83 7.95
N ALA A 61 9.77 2.88 7.21
CA ALA A 61 10.30 1.63 7.77
C ALA A 61 11.41 1.85 8.81
N ARG A 62 12.14 2.96 8.72
CA ARG A 62 13.24 3.31 9.63
C ARG A 62 12.91 4.41 10.64
N SER A 63 11.66 4.86 10.68
CA SER A 63 11.22 5.93 11.57
C SER A 63 10.60 5.38 12.85
N ASP A 64 10.74 6.12 13.96
CA ASP A 64 10.02 5.86 15.21
C ASP A 64 8.50 5.78 15.00
N LEU A 65 7.99 6.53 14.01
CA LEU A 65 6.59 6.55 13.65
C LEU A 65 6.17 5.20 13.04
N GLY A 66 6.99 4.62 12.17
CA GLY A 66 6.82 3.26 11.64
C GLY A 66 6.84 2.20 12.75
N HIS A 67 7.83 2.26 13.65
CA HIS A 67 7.89 1.35 14.81
C HIS A 67 6.67 1.48 15.73
N ARG A 68 6.18 2.71 15.95
CA ARG A 68 4.94 2.94 16.71
C ARG A 68 3.72 2.41 16.00
N ILE A 69 3.62 2.58 14.67
CA ILE A 69 2.53 2.04 13.87
C ILE A 69 2.54 0.51 13.94
N ASP A 70 3.70 -0.14 13.77
CA ASP A 70 3.81 -1.60 13.85
C ASP A 70 3.49 -2.13 15.26
N ALA A 71 4.00 -1.47 16.31
CA ALA A 71 3.67 -1.84 17.69
C ALA A 71 2.20 -1.61 18.06
N ARG A 72 1.51 -0.69 17.36
CA ARG A 72 0.07 -0.43 17.54
C ARG A 72 -0.75 -1.36 16.67
N SER A 73 -0.34 -1.64 15.43
CA SER A 73 -1.02 -2.55 14.50
C SER A 73 -0.97 -4.01 14.94
N ALA A 74 0.05 -4.41 15.71
CA ALA A 74 0.10 -5.70 16.39
C ALA A 74 -0.93 -5.80 17.54
N ARG A 75 -1.30 -4.68 18.15
CA ARG A 75 -2.31 -4.61 19.24
C ARG A 75 -3.73 -4.37 18.72
N VAL A 76 -3.83 -3.63 17.61
CA VAL A 76 -5.07 -3.31 16.92
C VAL A 76 -5.39 -4.50 16.02
N GLY A 77 -6.07 -5.49 16.58
CA GLY A 77 -6.57 -6.65 15.83
C GLY A 77 -7.44 -6.25 14.63
N VAL A 78 -7.89 -7.25 13.86
CA VAL A 78 -8.59 -7.07 12.57
C VAL A 78 -9.65 -5.97 12.60
N ALA A 79 -10.48 -5.91 13.65
CA ALA A 79 -11.55 -4.92 13.79
C ALA A 79 -11.04 -3.47 13.74
N GLY A 80 -9.93 -3.15 14.41
CA GLY A 80 -9.42 -1.79 14.40
C GLY A 80 -8.71 -1.41 13.09
N ARG A 81 -8.16 -2.40 12.35
CA ARG A 81 -7.67 -2.18 10.98
C ARG A 81 -8.83 -1.83 10.04
N VAL A 82 -9.96 -2.53 10.16
CA VAL A 82 -11.18 -2.23 9.39
C VAL A 82 -11.68 -0.82 9.68
N VAL A 83 -11.74 -0.41 10.95
CA VAL A 83 -12.16 0.94 11.33
C VAL A 83 -11.23 2.01 10.75
N ALA A 84 -9.91 1.80 10.79
CA ALA A 84 -8.95 2.74 10.21
C ALA A 84 -9.10 2.86 8.69
N ILE A 85 -9.26 1.72 7.98
CA ILE A 85 -9.50 1.70 6.53
C ILE A 85 -10.83 2.42 6.20
N ALA A 86 -11.89 2.16 6.96
CA ALA A 86 -13.18 2.81 6.79
C ALA A 86 -13.08 4.32 6.99
N ALA A 87 -12.35 4.79 8.01
CA ALA A 87 -12.13 6.22 8.25
C ALA A 87 -11.41 6.88 7.07
N VAL A 88 -10.34 6.27 6.55
CA VAL A 88 -9.64 6.76 5.36
C VAL A 88 -10.57 6.79 4.14
N ALA A 89 -11.35 5.73 3.94
CA ALA A 89 -12.31 5.65 2.85
C ALA A 89 -13.37 6.78 2.91
N VAL A 90 -13.89 7.09 4.11
CA VAL A 90 -14.84 8.19 4.31
C VAL A 90 -14.20 9.54 3.98
N VAL A 91 -12.96 9.79 4.42
CA VAL A 91 -12.25 11.05 4.10
C VAL A 91 -12.05 11.21 2.60
N LEU A 92 -11.61 10.15 1.92
CA LEU A 92 -11.43 10.18 0.47
C LEU A 92 -12.76 10.36 -0.26
N TRP A 93 -13.80 9.63 0.16
CA TRP A 93 -15.14 9.73 -0.42
C TRP A 93 -15.72 11.14 -0.29
N THR A 94 -15.64 11.72 0.90
CA THR A 94 -16.11 13.09 1.15
C THR A 94 -15.30 14.11 0.34
N GLY A 95 -13.99 13.96 0.23
CA GLY A 95 -13.15 14.83 -0.60
C GLY A 95 -13.53 14.80 -2.09
N VAL A 96 -13.78 13.60 -2.64
CA VAL A 96 -14.25 13.44 -4.02
C VAL A 96 -15.66 14.02 -4.22
N ALA A 97 -16.56 13.81 -3.25
CA ALA A 97 -17.96 14.22 -3.37
C ALA A 97 -18.19 15.72 -3.19
N THR A 98 -17.29 16.42 -2.48
CA THR A 98 -17.48 17.83 -2.12
C THR A 98 -16.66 18.81 -2.96
N VAL A 99 -15.56 18.35 -3.57
CA VAL A 99 -14.64 19.20 -4.33
C VAL A 99 -14.42 18.60 -5.71
N GLU A 100 -15.18 19.06 -6.70
CA GLU A 100 -15.09 18.57 -8.09
C GLU A 100 -13.65 18.70 -8.64
N ALA A 101 -12.94 19.78 -8.29
CA ALA A 101 -11.54 19.99 -8.68
C ALA A 101 -10.56 18.98 -8.04
N ALA A 102 -10.94 18.33 -6.94
CA ALA A 102 -10.12 17.32 -6.27
C ALA A 102 -10.40 15.89 -6.77
N ARG A 103 -11.48 15.69 -7.54
CA ARG A 103 -11.89 14.37 -8.04
C ARG A 103 -10.79 13.68 -8.82
N ASP A 104 -10.25 14.35 -9.84
CA ASP A 104 -9.20 13.81 -10.72
C ASP A 104 -7.90 13.51 -9.96
N PRO A 105 -7.36 14.44 -9.13
CA PRO A 105 -6.22 14.15 -8.27
C PRO A 105 -6.47 12.97 -7.32
N LEU A 106 -7.60 12.93 -6.62
CA LEU A 106 -7.88 11.89 -5.62
C LEU A 106 -8.06 10.51 -6.26
N LEU A 107 -8.74 10.43 -7.40
CA LEU A 107 -8.88 9.18 -8.15
C LEU A 107 -7.53 8.67 -8.65
N GLY A 108 -6.74 9.54 -9.30
CA GLY A 108 -5.42 9.17 -9.80
C GLY A 108 -4.48 8.75 -8.67
N LEU A 109 -4.40 9.53 -7.59
CA LEU A 109 -3.59 9.20 -6.42
C LEU A 109 -4.00 7.85 -5.81
N SER A 110 -5.30 7.61 -5.64
CA SER A 110 -5.82 6.35 -5.08
C SER A 110 -5.39 5.16 -5.94
N VAL A 111 -5.61 5.23 -7.26
CA VAL A 111 -5.19 4.18 -8.20
C VAL A 111 -3.68 3.96 -8.13
N GLY A 112 -2.88 5.03 -8.08
CA GLY A 112 -1.42 4.96 -7.95
C GLY A 112 -0.96 4.28 -6.68
N VAL A 113 -1.57 4.62 -5.54
CA VAL A 113 -1.28 4.00 -4.24
C VAL A 113 -1.59 2.51 -4.26
N PHE A 114 -2.76 2.11 -4.77
CA PHE A 114 -3.11 0.70 -4.89
C PHE A 114 -2.23 -0.06 -5.89
N ALA A 115 -1.82 0.59 -6.98
CA ALA A 115 -0.90 0.01 -7.97
C ALA A 115 0.51 -0.26 -7.41
N ALA A 116 0.92 0.44 -6.35
CA ALA A 116 2.19 0.18 -5.68
C ALA A 116 2.17 -1.08 -4.80
N VAL A 117 0.99 -1.56 -4.39
CA VAL A 117 0.85 -2.71 -3.47
C VAL A 117 1.35 -4.02 -4.09
N PRO A 118 0.93 -4.44 -5.31
CA PRO A 118 1.40 -5.68 -5.90
C PRO A 118 2.92 -5.78 -6.06
N PRO A 119 3.64 -4.81 -6.68
CA PRO A 119 5.09 -4.91 -6.82
C PRO A 119 5.81 -4.87 -5.47
N PHE A 120 5.29 -4.12 -4.49
CA PHE A 120 5.83 -4.14 -3.13
C PHE A 120 5.73 -5.54 -2.50
N VAL A 121 4.57 -6.17 -2.56
CA VAL A 121 4.36 -7.51 -2.00
C VAL A 121 5.18 -8.56 -2.76
N CYS A 122 5.26 -8.48 -4.09
CA CYS A 122 6.13 -9.35 -4.88
C CYS A 122 7.60 -9.24 -4.47
N LEU A 123 8.09 -8.01 -4.29
CA LEU A 123 9.45 -7.77 -3.81
C LEU A 123 9.67 -8.35 -2.40
N HIS A 124 8.71 -8.13 -1.49
CA HIS A 124 8.76 -8.65 -0.12
C HIS A 124 8.80 -10.18 -0.11
N VAL A 125 7.97 -10.83 -0.93
CA VAL A 125 7.91 -12.29 -1.06
C VAL A 125 9.20 -12.85 -1.67
N ALA A 126 9.70 -12.22 -2.74
CA ALA A 126 10.92 -12.66 -3.43
C ALA A 126 12.15 -12.63 -2.51
N VAL A 127 12.23 -11.64 -1.62
CA VAL A 127 13.35 -11.48 -0.68
C VAL A 127 13.19 -12.36 0.56
N ALA A 128 11.97 -12.49 1.10
CA ALA A 128 11.73 -13.23 2.35
C ALA A 128 11.71 -14.76 2.17
N GLY A 129 11.47 -15.26 0.95
CA GLY A 129 11.78 -16.63 0.53
C GLY A 129 11.40 -17.75 1.52
N ARG A 130 10.09 -17.98 1.73
CA ARG A 130 9.42 -19.28 2.03
C ARG A 130 7.99 -19.03 2.58
N PRO A 131 6.92 -19.41 1.85
CA PRO A 131 5.54 -19.19 2.28
C PRO A 131 5.11 -19.99 3.53
N GLU A 132 5.85 -21.05 3.87
CA GLU A 132 5.56 -21.95 4.98
C GLU A 132 5.65 -21.28 6.37
N ARG A 133 6.35 -20.16 6.48
CA ARG A 133 6.56 -19.45 7.76
C ARG A 133 5.58 -18.29 7.97
N TRP A 134 4.81 -17.94 6.94
CA TRP A 134 3.94 -16.77 6.98
C TRP A 134 2.73 -17.01 7.85
N THR A 135 2.48 -16.07 8.74
CA THR A 135 1.32 -16.08 9.63
C THR A 135 0.13 -15.37 8.99
N ALA A 136 -1.08 -15.76 9.39
CA ALA A 136 -2.25 -14.91 9.21
C ALA A 136 -2.13 -13.72 10.19
N ALA A 137 -2.33 -12.51 9.67
CA ALA A 137 -2.04 -11.26 10.38
C ALA A 137 -3.08 -10.85 11.42
#